data_AF-A0A2E9NVI3-F1
#
_entry.id   AF-A0A2E9NVI3-F1
#
_cell.length_a   1.000
_cell.length_b   1.000
_cell.length_c   1.000
_cell.angle_alpha   90.00
_cell.angle_beta   90.00
_cell.angle_gamma   90.00
#
_symmetry.space_group_name_H-M   'P 1'
#
loop_
_entity.id
_entity.type
_entity.pdbx_description
1 polymer ?
#
loop_
_entity_poly.entity_id
_entity_poly.type
_entity_poly.pdbx_seq_one_letter_code
_entity_poly.pdbx_strand_id
1 'polypeptide(L)'
;MIHQIGQMHAESPMRLQPIDTELRSEGLMLDLIQFESEPASLTQFKCAHACKYVREIEQIRYNATIGDLSLIDNDTSIELGPLRAALLANGTGCQVVDHVMTGNIQRAFCTTGPPGHHAESRWLWGSAYSMM
;
A
#
# COMPACT_ATOMS: atom_id res chain seq x y z
N MET A 1 8.98 0.52 -6.03
CA MET A 1 9.49 1.86 -5.68
C MET A 1 8.94 2.89 -6.66
N ILE A 2 7.65 3.27 -6.54
CA ILE A 2 7.07 4.37 -7.33
C ILE A 2 5.96 5.04 -6.49
N HIS A 3 6.38 6.05 -5.72
CA HIS A 3 5.52 6.99 -5.00
C HIS A 3 6.34 8.29 -5.00
N GLN A 4 5.93 9.37 -5.64
CA GLN A 4 6.80 10.56 -5.75
C GLN A 4 6.14 11.78 -5.15
N ILE A 5 5.84 11.73 -3.86
CA ILE A 5 5.66 12.96 -3.09
C ILE A 5 7.06 13.55 -2.90
N GLY A 6 7.25 14.82 -3.24
CA GLY A 6 8.55 15.48 -3.42
C GLY A 6 9.61 15.16 -2.36
N GLN A 7 10.90 15.26 -2.73
CA GLN A 7 12.07 14.76 -1.96
C GLN A 7 12.16 15.18 -0.48
N MET A 8 11.42 16.21 -0.06
CA MET A 8 11.37 16.74 1.31
C MET A 8 10.12 16.29 2.09
N HIS A 9 9.24 15.49 1.49
CA HIS A 9 8.00 15.05 2.12
C HIS A 9 8.27 13.87 3.05
N ALA A 10 7.71 13.93 4.26
CA ALA A 10 7.85 12.91 5.30
C ALA A 10 7.23 11.54 4.94
N GLU A 11 6.67 11.38 3.74
CA GLU A 11 6.10 10.13 3.21
C GLU A 11 6.73 9.73 1.87
N SER A 12 7.92 10.25 1.56
CA SER A 12 8.68 9.81 0.39
C SER A 12 9.00 8.30 0.49
N PRO A 13 9.00 7.53 -0.62
CA PRO A 13 9.42 6.12 -0.64
C PRO A 13 10.85 5.92 -0.14
N MET A 14 11.65 7.00 -0.11
CA MET A 14 12.94 7.06 0.56
C MET A 14 12.90 6.62 2.03
N ARG A 15 11.73 6.58 2.69
CA ARG A 15 11.61 6.07 4.06
C ARG A 15 11.78 4.56 4.20
N LEU A 16 11.44 3.79 3.17
CA LEU A 16 11.56 2.33 3.20
C LEU A 16 13.00 1.88 2.91
N GLN A 17 13.77 2.69 2.19
CA GLN A 17 15.15 2.37 1.81
C GLN A 17 16.11 2.18 3.00
N PRO A 18 16.14 3.08 4.01
CA PRO A 18 16.95 2.88 5.20
C PRO A 18 16.62 1.59 5.94
N ILE A 19 15.34 1.20 5.99
CA ILE A 19 14.92 -0.04 6.66
C ILE A 19 15.47 -1.25 5.92
N ASP A 20 15.30 -1.33 4.58
CA ASP A 20 15.87 -2.43 3.78
C ASP A 20 17.41 -2.46 3.87
N THR A 21 18.05 -1.28 3.89
CA THR A 21 19.52 -1.17 4.03
C THR A 21 19.99 -1.73 5.37
N GLU A 22 19.33 -1.36 6.47
CA GLU A 22 19.68 -1.80 7.82
C GLU A 22 19.45 -3.30 8.00
N LEU A 23 18.31 -3.83 7.51
CA LEU A 23 18.03 -5.26 7.55
C LEU A 23 19.08 -6.08 6.80
N ARG A 24 19.62 -5.53 5.70
CA ARG A 24 20.71 -6.16 4.94
C ARG A 24 22.05 -6.06 5.65
N SER A 25 22.40 -4.90 6.22
CA SER A 25 23.70 -4.71 6.89
C SER A 25 23.84 -5.57 8.14
N GLU A 26 22.75 -5.77 8.87
CA GLU A 26 22.69 -6.65 10.04
C GLU A 26 22.58 -8.14 9.67
N GLY A 27 22.53 -8.47 8.38
CA GLY A 27 22.42 -9.86 7.90
C GLY A 27 21.06 -10.52 8.13
N LEU A 28 20.09 -9.80 8.70
CA LEU A 28 18.75 -10.31 9.04
C LEU A 28 17.99 -10.83 7.81
N MET A 29 18.27 -10.30 6.62
CA MET A 29 17.66 -10.77 5.37
C MET A 29 17.96 -12.24 5.05
N LEU A 30 19.00 -12.83 5.64
CA LEU A 30 19.34 -14.25 5.49
C LEU A 30 18.47 -15.17 6.37
N ASP A 31 17.97 -14.63 7.48
CA ASP A 31 17.15 -15.34 8.46
C ASP A 31 15.64 -15.15 8.24
N LEU A 32 15.27 -14.25 7.31
CA LEU A 32 13.88 -13.91 7.00
C LEU A 32 13.39 -14.62 5.73
N ILE A 33 12.16 -15.12 5.78
CA ILE A 33 11.43 -15.54 4.59
C ILE A 33 10.94 -14.30 3.87
N GLN A 34 11.34 -14.13 2.62
CA GLN A 34 10.93 -13.00 1.78
C GLN A 34 9.66 -13.36 1.01
N PHE A 35 8.70 -12.42 0.99
CA PHE A 35 7.46 -12.54 0.23
C PHE A 35 7.38 -11.44 -0.82
N GLU A 36 6.87 -11.78 -1.99
CA GLU A 36 6.48 -10.80 -2.99
C GLU A 36 5.06 -10.30 -2.68
N SER A 37 4.91 -8.99 -2.55
CA SER A 37 3.64 -8.34 -2.27
C SER A 37 2.68 -8.47 -3.45
N GLU A 38 1.46 -8.94 -3.20
CA GLU A 38 0.37 -8.86 -4.17
C GLU A 38 -0.54 -7.67 -3.85
N PRO A 39 -1.17 -7.05 -4.87
CA PRO A 39 -2.16 -6.01 -4.64
C PRO A 39 -3.42 -6.60 -4.01
N ALA A 40 -4.02 -5.87 -3.06
CA ALA A 40 -5.29 -6.28 -2.46
C ALA A 40 -6.40 -6.46 -3.52
N SER A 41 -7.15 -7.54 -3.35
CA SER A 41 -8.33 -7.85 -4.16
C SER A 41 -9.49 -6.90 -3.86
N LEU A 42 -10.42 -6.75 -4.82
CA LEU A 42 -11.62 -5.94 -4.61
C LEU A 42 -12.46 -6.44 -3.43
N THR A 43 -12.44 -7.75 -3.15
CA THR A 43 -13.16 -8.34 -2.02
C THR A 43 -12.56 -7.88 -0.70
N GLN A 44 -11.24 -7.87 -0.57
CA GLN A 44 -10.55 -7.36 0.62
C GLN A 44 -10.86 -5.86 0.85
N PHE A 45 -10.89 -5.06 -0.22
CA PHE A 45 -11.28 -3.64 -0.11
C PHE A 45 -12.72 -3.44 0.38
N LYS A 46 -13.66 -4.28 -0.06
CA LYS A 46 -15.07 -4.19 0.36
C LYS A 46 -15.28 -4.47 1.85
N CYS A 47 -14.34 -5.13 2.51
CA CYS A 47 -14.42 -5.39 3.94
C CYS A 47 -14.21 -4.13 4.79
N ALA A 48 -13.43 -3.17 4.30
CA ALA A 48 -13.06 -1.96 5.06
C ALA A 48 -13.65 -0.66 4.49
N HIS A 49 -14.10 -0.68 3.22
CA HIS A 49 -14.49 0.53 2.50
C HIS A 49 -15.89 0.47 1.90
N ALA A 50 -16.52 1.64 1.76
CA ALA A 50 -17.82 1.76 1.11
C ALA A 50 -17.78 1.33 -0.37
N CYS A 51 -18.85 0.69 -0.86
CA CYS A 51 -18.95 0.22 -2.25
C CYS A 51 -18.67 1.31 -3.31
N LYS A 52 -19.00 2.57 -3.01
CA LYS A 52 -18.71 3.71 -3.90
C LYS A 52 -17.20 3.88 -4.10
N TYR A 53 -16.44 3.87 -3.00
CA TYR A 53 -14.98 3.99 -3.02
C TYR A 53 -14.32 2.84 -3.78
N VAL A 54 -14.76 1.60 -3.54
CA VAL A 54 -14.21 0.43 -4.24
C VAL A 54 -14.41 0.54 -5.76
N ARG A 55 -15.56 1.07 -6.21
CA ARG A 55 -15.83 1.32 -7.63
C ARG A 55 -14.94 2.43 -8.20
N GLU A 56 -14.69 3.50 -7.45
CA GLU A 56 -13.78 4.56 -7.88
C GLU A 56 -12.36 4.02 -8.11
N ILE A 57 -11.84 3.22 -7.18
CA ILE A 57 -10.54 2.53 -7.34
C ILE A 57 -10.54 1.59 -8.54
N GLU A 58 -11.62 0.83 -8.75
CA GLU A 58 -11.75 -0.07 -9.91
C GLU A 58 -11.75 0.69 -11.24
N GLN A 59 -12.46 1.82 -11.30
CA GLN A 59 -12.48 2.69 -12.48
C GLN A 59 -11.10 3.30 -12.75
N ILE A 60 -10.39 3.74 -11.71
CA ILE A 60 -9.03 4.24 -11.86
C ILE A 60 -8.11 3.13 -12.37
N ARG A 61 -8.19 1.91 -11.82
CA ARG A 61 -7.38 0.76 -12.30
C ARG A 61 -7.62 0.44 -13.77
N TYR A 62 -8.86 0.57 -14.25
CA TYR A 62 -9.21 0.29 -15.64
C TYR A 62 -8.73 1.39 -16.60
N ASN A 63 -8.80 2.65 -16.17
CA ASN A 63 -8.47 3.81 -17.01
C ASN A 63 -6.99 4.23 -16.92
N ALA A 64 -6.21 3.61 -16.03
CA ALA A 64 -4.83 3.97 -15.75
C ALA A 64 -3.84 3.50 -16.84
N THR A 65 -3.19 4.45 -17.51
CA THR A 65 -1.89 4.20 -18.19
C THR A 65 -0.76 4.54 -17.22
N ILE A 66 0.36 3.83 -17.26
CA ILE A 66 1.51 4.08 -16.37
C ILE A 66 1.97 5.53 -16.53
N GLY A 67 1.77 6.36 -15.49
CA GLY A 67 2.23 7.75 -15.44
C GLY A 67 1.12 8.81 -15.37
N ASP A 68 -0.15 8.44 -15.50
CA ASP A 68 -1.25 9.43 -15.44
C ASP A 68 -1.57 9.89 -14.00
N LEU A 69 -2.10 11.11 -13.91
CA LEU A 69 -2.78 11.67 -12.74
C LEU A 69 -4.28 11.41 -12.90
N SER A 70 -4.90 10.77 -11.91
CA SER A 70 -6.36 10.59 -11.87
C SER A 70 -6.97 11.51 -10.83
N LEU A 71 -7.86 12.41 -11.27
CA LEU A 71 -8.66 13.25 -10.39
C LEU A 71 -9.77 12.39 -9.74
N ILE A 72 -9.79 12.36 -8.41
CA ILE A 72 -10.81 11.64 -7.63
C ILE A 72 -11.96 12.57 -7.29
N ASP A 73 -11.67 13.83 -6.99
CA ASP A 73 -12.64 14.91 -6.86
C ASP A 73 -12.00 16.28 -7.18
N ASN A 74 -12.74 17.37 -6.95
CA ASN A 74 -12.31 18.74 -7.28
C ASN A 74 -11.06 19.20 -6.50
N ASP A 75 -10.73 18.54 -5.37
CA ASP A 75 -9.61 18.92 -4.49
C ASP A 75 -8.58 17.78 -4.29
N THR A 76 -8.84 16.60 -4.87
CA THR A 76 -8.01 15.39 -4.68
C THR A 76 -7.58 14.82 -6.03
N SER A 77 -6.31 15.04 -6.38
CA SER A 77 -5.62 14.32 -7.46
C SER A 77 -4.77 13.19 -6.89
N ILE A 78 -4.96 11.96 -7.38
CA ILE A 78 -4.08 10.83 -7.10
C ILE A 78 -3.15 10.61 -8.30
N GLU A 79 -1.84 10.65 -8.07
CA GLU A 79 -0.89 10.03 -8.98
C GLU A 79 -1.09 8.50 -8.95
N LEU A 80 -1.08 7.84 -10.11
CA LEU A 80 -1.29 6.39 -10.21
C LEU A 80 -0.22 5.54 -9.49
N GLY A 81 0.99 6.10 -9.30
CA GLY A 81 2.05 5.49 -8.49
C GLY A 81 1.62 5.24 -7.04
N PRO A 82 1.23 6.29 -6.28
CA PRO A 82 0.64 6.16 -4.95
C PRO A 82 -0.51 5.16 -4.84
N LEU A 83 -1.41 5.09 -5.84
CA LEU A 83 -2.51 4.12 -5.79
C LEU A 83 -1.99 2.69 -5.87
N ARG A 84 -1.09 2.38 -6.81
CA ARG A 84 -0.50 1.03 -6.91
C ARG A 84 0.26 0.67 -5.64
N ALA A 85 1.00 1.61 -5.06
CA ALA A 85 1.69 1.41 -3.78
C ALA A 85 0.70 1.10 -2.65
N ALA A 86 -0.43 1.81 -2.57
CA ALA A 86 -1.48 1.56 -1.58
C ALA A 86 -2.14 0.19 -1.74
N LEU A 87 -2.44 -0.22 -2.98
CA LEU A 87 -2.98 -1.55 -3.28
C LEU A 87 -2.02 -2.65 -2.79
N LEU A 88 -0.72 -2.49 -3.07
CA LEU A 88 0.33 -3.43 -2.63
C LEU A 88 0.49 -3.44 -1.11
N ALA A 89 0.46 -2.27 -0.46
CA ALA A 89 0.56 -2.17 0.99
C ALA A 89 -0.56 -2.93 1.69
N ASN A 90 -1.81 -2.74 1.24
CA ASN A 90 -2.96 -3.47 1.75
C ASN A 90 -2.88 -4.97 1.50
N GLY A 91 -2.57 -5.36 0.26
CA GLY A 91 -2.53 -6.77 -0.10
C GLY A 91 -1.45 -7.52 0.68
N THR A 92 -0.29 -6.88 0.92
CA THR A 92 0.76 -7.43 1.80
C THR A 92 0.23 -7.70 3.20
N GLY A 93 -0.56 -6.79 3.77
CA GLY A 93 -1.18 -6.99 5.09
C GLY A 93 -2.09 -8.21 5.11
N CYS A 94 -2.98 -8.33 4.13
CA CYS A 94 -3.87 -9.48 4.02
C CYS A 94 -3.10 -10.80 3.81
N GLN A 95 -2.12 -10.82 2.91
CA GLN A 95 -1.30 -12.01 2.64
C GLN A 95 -0.59 -12.51 3.89
N VAL A 96 0.03 -11.58 4.65
CA VAL A 96 0.71 -11.92 5.90
C VAL A 96 -0.26 -12.51 6.92
N VAL A 97 -1.45 -11.92 7.07
CA VAL A 97 -2.48 -12.47 7.95
C VAL A 97 -2.87 -13.88 7.52
N ASP A 98 -3.10 -14.11 6.23
CA ASP A 98 -3.43 -15.44 5.71
C ASP A 98 -2.31 -16.46 5.98
N HIS A 99 -1.04 -16.08 5.78
CA HIS A 99 0.10 -16.96 6.09
C HIS A 99 0.24 -17.27 7.58
N VAL A 100 -0.05 -16.30 8.46
CA VAL A 100 -0.05 -16.54 9.92
C VAL A 100 -1.21 -17.47 10.30
N MET A 101 -2.41 -17.20 9.79
CA MET A 101 -3.62 -17.97 10.11
C MET A 101 -3.56 -19.41 9.60
N THR A 102 -2.87 -19.65 8.50
CA THR A 102 -2.61 -20.99 7.95
C THR A 102 -1.43 -21.72 8.59
N GLY A 103 -0.69 -21.05 9.48
CA GLY A 103 0.48 -21.62 10.18
C GLY A 103 1.75 -21.69 9.33
N ASN A 104 1.77 -21.06 8.15
CA ASN A 104 2.94 -21.02 7.27
C ASN A 104 4.08 -20.18 7.87
N ILE A 105 3.73 -19.14 8.64
CA ILE A 105 4.68 -18.29 9.39
C ILE A 105 4.11 -17.99 10.77
N GLN A 106 4.97 -17.67 11.74
CA GLN A 106 4.53 -17.33 13.11
C GLN A 106 4.34 -15.83 13.33
N ARG A 107 5.07 -15.01 12.57
CA ARG A 107 5.12 -13.55 12.68
C ARG A 107 5.66 -12.99 11.38
N ALA A 108 5.31 -11.73 11.09
CA ALA A 108 5.87 -11.02 9.96
C ALA A 108 6.08 -9.54 10.28
N PHE A 109 6.88 -8.89 9.46
CA PHE A 109 7.10 -7.46 9.46
C PHE A 109 6.92 -6.95 8.02
N CYS A 110 6.05 -5.96 7.83
CA CYS A 110 5.71 -5.42 6.51
C CYS A 110 6.31 -4.03 6.33
N THR A 111 7.37 -3.92 5.54
CA THR A 111 7.95 -2.63 5.13
C THR A 111 7.17 -2.05 3.95
N THR A 112 5.94 -1.62 4.20
CA THR A 112 5.04 -1.10 3.16
C THR A 112 4.76 0.39 3.34
N GLY A 113 4.31 1.02 2.26
CA GLY A 113 3.83 2.39 2.24
C GLY A 113 2.95 2.59 1.01
N PRO A 114 2.01 3.54 1.03
CA PRO A 114 1.71 4.52 2.10
C PRO A 114 1.06 3.92 3.38
N PRO A 115 1.08 4.63 4.52
CA PRO A 115 0.48 4.16 5.78
C PRO A 115 -1.04 4.09 5.72
N GLY A 116 -1.63 3.21 6.54
CA GLY A 116 -3.07 2.92 6.48
C GLY A 116 -3.92 3.37 7.66
N HIS A 117 -3.34 3.52 8.86
CA HIS A 117 -4.06 3.77 10.12
C HIS A 117 -4.88 5.07 10.21
N HIS A 118 -4.74 5.97 9.22
CA HIS A 118 -5.45 7.26 9.16
C HIS A 118 -6.49 7.31 8.04
N ALA A 119 -6.59 6.28 7.19
CA ALA A 119 -7.58 6.27 6.13
C ALA A 119 -8.97 6.03 6.73
N GLU A 120 -9.96 6.82 6.36
CA GLU A 120 -11.33 6.63 6.79
C GLU A 120 -12.12 5.81 5.76
N SER A 121 -13.22 5.18 6.20
CA SER A 121 -14.05 4.30 5.36
C SER A 121 -14.73 5.00 4.18
N ARG A 122 -14.69 6.34 4.15
CA ARG A 122 -15.37 7.20 3.18
C ARG A 122 -14.46 8.28 2.57
N TRP A 123 -13.24 8.48 3.09
CA TRP A 123 -12.35 9.57 2.71
C TRP A 123 -10.87 9.17 2.78
N LEU A 124 -10.11 9.70 1.83
CA LEU A 124 -8.65 9.80 1.88
C LEU A 124 -8.31 11.02 2.74
N TRP A 125 -7.52 10.86 3.79
CA TRP A 125 -6.99 11.99 4.56
C TRP A 125 -5.46 11.98 4.44
N GLY A 126 -4.93 12.95 3.68
CA GLY A 126 -3.50 13.07 3.44
C GLY A 126 -2.88 11.87 2.73
N SER A 127 -1.66 11.52 3.12
CA SER A 127 -0.84 10.43 2.57
C SER A 127 -1.31 9.02 2.98
N ALA A 128 -2.52 8.85 3.53
CA ALA A 128 -3.07 7.56 3.94
C ALA A 128 -4.21 7.11 3.01
N TYR A 129 -4.07 5.91 2.43
CA TYR A 129 -4.93 5.48 1.32
C TYR A 129 -5.84 4.28 1.62
N SER A 130 -5.69 3.60 2.77
CA SER A 130 -6.61 2.55 3.23
C SER A 130 -6.35 2.06 4.65
N MET A 131 -7.39 1.71 5.41
CA MET A 131 -7.23 0.98 6.68
C MET A 131 -6.64 -0.42 6.42
N MET A 132 -5.74 -0.85 7.31
CA MET A 132 -5.26 -2.24 7.44
C MET A 132 -6.06 -2.98 8.50
#